data_AF-A0A955Z2U3-F1
#
_entry.id   AF-A0A955Z2U3-F1
#
_cell.length_a   1.000
_cell.length_b   1.000
_cell.length_c   1.000
_cell.angle_alpha   90.00
_cell.angle_beta   90.00
_cell.angle_gamma   90.00
#
_symmetry.space_group_name_H-M   'P 1'
#
loop_
_entity.id
_entity.type
_entity.pdbx_description
1 polymer ?
#
loop_
_entity_poly.entity_id
_entity_poly.type
_entity_poly.pdbx_seq_one_letter_code
_entity_poly.pdbx_strand_id
1 'polypeptide(L)'
;MLGFQMRVGGALCAALVMVGCAAEPLDEEEGVGETQDQLLAGRRVSESEIAQRLRTAGFPESIVPTMVCTAKWESSFYERASNRNRNGSLDRGLFQVNSIHVGGTRGCPTNGEALYSAQTNANCAYAIYKMQGLRAWYGYRAHKTECDNYRLRGSAAPGASSGATDDEDQGADADAGCYSATKRTRVAALACVESASNGLWYQCVGGKWYRGADNGSGIGGACSASYPLED
;
A
#
# COMPACT_ATOMS: atom_id res chain seq x y z
N MET A 1 -7.96 -15.65 69.16
CA MET A 1 -7.79 -16.69 70.19
C MET A 1 -8.70 -17.85 69.83
N LEU A 2 -8.09 -19.04 69.62
CA LEU A 2 -8.63 -20.41 69.70
C LEU A 2 -9.87 -20.79 68.85
N GLY A 3 -9.95 -21.93 68.17
CA GLY A 3 -9.06 -23.09 68.15
C GLY A 3 -9.59 -24.22 67.25
N PHE A 4 -8.62 -24.91 66.65
CA PHE A 4 -8.52 -26.30 66.19
C PHE A 4 -9.67 -27.30 66.47
N GLN A 5 -10.03 -28.12 65.45
CA GLN A 5 -9.85 -29.58 65.54
C GLN A 5 -9.82 -30.29 64.16
N MET A 6 -8.77 -31.08 63.96
CA MET A 6 -8.54 -32.09 62.92
C MET A 6 -9.51 -33.28 63.04
N ARG A 7 -9.78 -33.97 61.92
CA ARG A 7 -9.65 -35.44 61.84
C ARG A 7 -9.10 -35.89 60.48
N VAL A 8 -8.26 -36.92 60.60
CA VAL A 8 -7.38 -37.60 59.65
C VAL A 8 -8.07 -38.86 59.12
N GLY A 9 -7.77 -39.30 57.90
CA GLY A 9 -7.98 -40.69 57.52
C GLY A 9 -7.77 -41.00 56.04
N GLY A 10 -6.74 -41.80 55.75
CA GLY A 10 -6.74 -42.67 54.56
C GLY A 10 -5.64 -42.40 53.54
N ALA A 11 -4.43 -42.87 53.85
CA ALA A 11 -3.39 -43.09 52.85
C ALA A 11 -3.71 -44.34 52.02
N LEU A 12 -3.49 -44.28 50.70
CA LEU A 12 -3.07 -45.45 49.93
C LEU A 12 -2.09 -44.99 48.85
N CYS A 13 -0.82 -45.34 49.06
CA CYS A 13 0.22 -45.26 48.04
C CYS A 13 -0.08 -46.26 46.92
N ALA A 14 -0.19 -45.79 45.69
CA ALA A 14 0.05 -46.60 44.51
C ALA A 14 1.30 -46.03 43.82
N ALA A 15 2.43 -46.73 43.99
CA ALA A 15 3.61 -46.49 43.17
C ALA A 15 3.36 -47.09 41.79
N LEU A 16 3.30 -46.24 40.77
CA LEU A 16 3.37 -46.63 39.36
C LEU A 16 4.64 -46.03 38.78
N VAL A 17 5.64 -46.89 38.57
CA VAL A 17 6.82 -46.58 37.77
C VAL A 17 6.40 -46.67 36.32
N MET A 18 6.41 -45.54 35.61
CA MET A 18 6.38 -45.53 34.15
C MET A 18 7.58 -44.71 33.66
N VAL A 19 8.51 -45.43 33.03
CA VAL A 19 9.52 -44.87 32.14
C VAL A 19 8.78 -44.15 31.01
N GLY A 20 9.02 -42.84 30.88
CA GLY A 20 8.48 -42.01 29.81
C GLY A 20 9.56 -41.06 29.32
N CYS A 21 9.80 -41.07 28.01
CA CYS A 21 10.83 -40.29 27.33
C CYS A 21 10.74 -38.80 27.69
N ALA A 22 11.89 -38.17 27.87
CA ALA A 22 12.01 -36.72 27.75
C ALA A 22 11.48 -36.33 26.37
N ALA A 23 10.26 -35.81 26.32
CA ALA A 23 9.82 -35.00 25.20
C ALA A 23 10.46 -33.64 25.44
N GLU A 24 11.46 -33.35 24.61
CA GLU A 24 12.02 -32.03 24.38
C GLU A 24 10.84 -31.02 24.33
N PRO A 25 10.98 -29.82 24.91
CA PRO A 25 9.98 -28.78 24.71
C PRO A 25 9.84 -28.61 23.20
N LEU A 26 8.64 -28.90 22.68
CA LEU A 26 8.31 -28.52 21.32
C LEU A 26 8.46 -27.01 21.29
N ASP A 27 9.49 -26.56 20.59
CA ASP A 27 9.68 -25.16 20.26
C ASP A 27 8.33 -24.65 19.76
N GLU A 28 7.69 -23.83 20.59
CA GLU A 28 6.55 -23.02 20.18
C GLU A 28 7.14 -22.01 19.20
N GLU A 29 7.25 -22.44 17.94
CA GLU A 29 7.41 -21.55 16.79
C GLU A 29 6.30 -20.52 16.92
N GLU A 30 6.63 -19.33 17.41
CA GLU A 30 5.77 -18.15 17.45
C GLU A 30 5.49 -17.74 15.99
N GLY A 31 4.61 -18.50 15.35
CA GLY A 31 3.97 -18.11 14.11
C GLY A 31 3.25 -16.81 14.41
N VAL A 32 3.74 -15.72 13.81
CA VAL A 32 3.14 -14.39 13.83
C VAL A 32 1.73 -14.53 13.24
N GLY A 33 0.76 -14.86 14.07
CA GLY A 33 -0.60 -15.18 13.66
C GLY A 33 -1.29 -13.93 13.14
N GLU A 34 -1.52 -13.87 11.83
CA GLU A 34 -2.38 -12.85 11.24
C GLU A 34 -3.76 -12.91 11.92
N THR A 35 -4.22 -11.80 12.48
CA THR A 35 -5.48 -11.77 13.22
C THR A 35 -6.66 -12.02 12.29
N GLN A 36 -7.78 -12.56 12.79
CA GLN A 36 -8.99 -12.76 11.98
C GLN A 36 -9.43 -11.47 11.26
N ASP A 37 -9.23 -10.31 11.90
CA ASP A 37 -9.51 -9.00 11.32
C ASP A 37 -8.60 -8.67 10.14
N GLN A 38 -7.31 -9.04 10.20
CA GLN A 38 -6.39 -8.87 9.07
C GLN A 38 -6.80 -9.76 7.89
N LEU A 39 -7.27 -10.98 8.14
CA LEU A 39 -7.76 -11.88 7.10
C LEU A 39 -9.03 -11.32 6.41
N LEU A 40 -9.90 -10.65 7.16
CA LEU A 40 -11.11 -10.02 6.62
C LEU A 40 -10.87 -8.67 5.94
N ALA A 41 -9.78 -7.97 6.30
CA ALA A 41 -9.40 -6.67 5.75
C ALA A 41 -8.89 -6.74 4.30
N GLY A 42 -8.87 -7.94 3.69
CA GLY A 42 -8.49 -8.14 2.31
C GLY A 42 -6.98 -8.09 2.11
N ARG A 43 -6.53 -7.93 0.86
CA ARG A 43 -5.10 -7.86 0.61
C ARG A 43 -4.52 -6.54 1.09
N ARG A 44 -3.24 -6.58 1.43
CA ARG A 44 -2.42 -5.39 1.64
C ARG A 44 -1.93 -4.84 0.30
N VAL A 45 -2.24 -3.59 0.03
CA VAL A 45 -1.86 -2.89 -1.21
C VAL A 45 -0.45 -2.31 -1.07
N SER A 46 0.38 -2.43 -2.11
CA SER A 46 1.72 -1.85 -2.07
C SER A 46 1.68 -0.32 -2.16
N GLU A 47 2.68 0.35 -1.58
CA GLU A 47 2.76 1.83 -1.61
C GLU A 47 2.76 2.38 -3.04
N SER A 48 3.47 1.72 -3.97
CA SER A 48 3.54 2.14 -5.36
C SER A 48 2.18 2.05 -6.05
N GLU A 49 1.39 1.03 -5.72
CA GLU A 49 0.04 0.85 -6.25
C GLU A 49 -0.95 1.84 -5.62
N ILE A 50 -0.84 2.15 -4.32
CA ILE A 50 -1.65 3.21 -3.69
C ILE A 50 -1.33 4.57 -4.34
N ALA A 51 -0.04 4.90 -4.52
CA ALA A 51 0.38 6.10 -5.23
C ALA A 51 -0.21 6.16 -6.64
N GLN A 52 -0.24 5.01 -7.31
CA GLN A 52 -0.83 4.84 -8.63
C GLN A 52 -2.31 5.22 -8.67
N ARG A 53 -3.08 4.72 -7.70
CA ARG A 53 -4.53 4.93 -7.57
C ARG A 53 -4.86 6.37 -7.20
N LEU A 54 -4.03 6.99 -6.35
CA LEU A 54 -4.11 8.41 -5.99
C LEU A 54 -3.90 9.33 -7.21
N ARG A 55 -2.89 9.03 -8.04
CA ARG A 55 -2.68 9.76 -9.31
C ARG A 55 -3.87 9.63 -10.25
N THR A 56 -4.38 8.41 -10.43
CA THR A 56 -5.59 8.17 -11.25
C THR A 56 -6.83 8.89 -10.70
N ALA A 57 -6.95 9.02 -9.38
CA ALA A 57 -8.04 9.77 -8.75
C ALA A 57 -7.92 11.30 -8.96
N GLY A 58 -6.73 11.81 -9.29
CA GLY A 58 -6.48 13.22 -9.57
C GLY A 58 -5.77 13.99 -8.46
N PHE A 59 -5.19 13.31 -7.46
CA PHE A 59 -4.39 13.99 -6.44
C PHE A 59 -3.16 14.66 -7.05
N PRO A 60 -2.79 15.88 -6.62
CA PRO A 60 -1.53 16.51 -7.05
C PRO A 60 -0.33 15.63 -6.67
N GLU A 61 0.68 15.54 -7.54
CA GLU A 61 1.86 14.67 -7.31
C GLU A 61 2.58 15.01 -6.00
N SER A 62 2.62 16.28 -5.60
CA SER A 62 3.20 16.73 -4.32
C SER A 62 2.47 16.20 -3.09
N ILE A 63 1.19 15.80 -3.23
CA ILE A 63 0.34 15.30 -2.15
C ILE A 63 0.31 13.77 -2.10
N VAL A 64 0.70 13.10 -3.20
CA VAL A 64 0.64 11.64 -3.32
C VAL A 64 1.43 10.93 -2.19
N PRO A 65 2.69 11.27 -1.88
CA PRO A 65 3.41 10.61 -0.78
C PRO A 65 2.73 10.77 0.58
N THR A 66 2.18 11.96 0.85
CA THR A 66 1.45 12.25 2.09
C THR A 66 0.18 11.42 2.19
N MET A 67 -0.55 11.24 1.10
CA MET A 67 -1.74 10.39 1.08
C MET A 67 -1.38 8.90 1.18
N VAL A 68 -0.26 8.45 0.62
CA VAL A 68 0.22 7.07 0.87
C VAL A 68 0.52 6.87 2.34
N CYS A 69 1.23 7.79 3.01
CA CYS A 69 1.39 7.74 4.46
C CYS A 69 0.05 7.77 5.20
N THR A 70 -0.92 8.54 4.72
CA THR A 70 -2.26 8.58 5.31
C THR A 70 -2.90 7.19 5.25
N ALA A 71 -2.84 6.49 4.11
CA ALA A 71 -3.34 5.12 4.00
C ALA A 71 -2.65 4.13 4.96
N LYS A 72 -1.36 4.34 5.26
CA LYS A 72 -0.62 3.55 6.26
C LYS A 72 -1.31 3.66 7.63
N TRP A 73 -1.64 4.88 8.04
CA TRP A 73 -2.21 5.15 9.36
C TRP A 73 -3.72 4.96 9.44
N GLU A 74 -4.42 5.01 8.31
CA GLU A 74 -5.85 4.73 8.26
C GLU A 74 -6.16 3.23 8.22
N SER A 75 -5.40 2.44 7.43
CA SER A 75 -5.77 1.05 7.15
C SER A 75 -4.62 0.05 7.21
N SER A 76 -3.39 0.46 7.56
CA SER A 76 -2.19 -0.37 7.37
C SER A 76 -2.03 -0.90 5.93
N PHE A 77 -2.59 -0.18 4.96
CA PHE A 77 -2.68 -0.53 3.53
C PHE A 77 -3.65 -1.66 3.15
N TYR A 78 -4.53 -2.08 4.04
CA TYR A 78 -5.54 -3.10 3.73
C TYR A 78 -6.73 -2.49 2.96
N GLU A 79 -7.00 -2.99 1.75
CA GLU A 79 -8.02 -2.38 0.86
C GLU A 79 -9.46 -2.60 1.32
N ARG A 80 -9.70 -3.58 2.20
CA ARG A 80 -11.00 -3.88 2.78
C ARG A 80 -11.07 -3.62 4.28
N ALA A 81 -10.13 -2.85 4.83
CA ALA A 81 -10.19 -2.43 6.24
C ALA A 81 -11.55 -1.78 6.55
N SER A 82 -12.12 -2.11 7.70
CA SER A 82 -13.42 -1.57 8.12
C SER A 82 -13.41 -1.29 9.61
N ASN A 83 -13.96 -0.15 10.01
CA ASN A 83 -14.16 0.22 11.40
C ASN A 83 -15.61 0.67 11.62
N ARG A 84 -16.19 0.33 12.78
CA ARG A 84 -17.52 0.79 13.18
C ARG A 84 -17.40 1.87 14.25
N ASN A 85 -17.94 3.04 13.94
CA ASN A 85 -17.98 4.16 14.87
C ASN A 85 -19.12 4.00 15.88
N ARG A 86 -18.97 4.66 17.03
CA ARG A 86 -19.99 4.67 18.10
C ARG A 86 -21.36 5.18 17.62
N ASN A 87 -21.40 6.11 16.67
CA ASN A 87 -22.63 6.64 16.08
C ASN A 87 -23.25 5.71 15.02
N GLY A 88 -22.71 4.51 14.82
CA GLY A 88 -23.20 3.53 13.85
C GLY A 88 -22.65 3.70 12.43
N SER A 89 -21.98 4.81 12.11
CA SER A 89 -21.30 4.98 10.81
C SER A 89 -20.14 4.00 10.66
N LEU A 90 -19.74 3.76 9.42
CA LEU A 90 -18.66 2.83 9.08
C LEU A 90 -17.57 3.57 8.31
N ASP A 91 -16.31 3.34 8.68
CA ASP A 91 -15.15 3.76 7.90
C ASP A 91 -14.67 2.57 7.06
N ARG A 92 -14.40 2.77 5.77
CA ARG A 92 -14.09 1.67 4.85
C ARG A 92 -12.88 1.94 3.96
N GLY A 93 -12.15 0.87 3.70
CA GLY A 93 -11.07 0.76 2.73
C GLY A 93 -9.81 1.54 3.09
N LEU A 94 -8.95 1.73 2.08
CA LEU A 94 -7.59 2.26 2.21
C LEU A 94 -7.49 3.58 3.00
N PHE A 95 -8.42 4.50 2.76
CA PHE A 95 -8.45 5.84 3.35
C PHE A 95 -9.54 6.00 4.40
N GLN A 96 -10.09 4.88 4.91
CA GLN A 96 -11.13 4.85 5.95
C GLN A 96 -12.24 5.87 5.70
N VAL A 97 -12.78 5.85 4.49
CA VAL A 97 -13.84 6.78 4.09
C VAL A 97 -15.10 6.49 4.89
N ASN A 98 -15.57 7.50 5.63
CA ASN A 98 -16.77 7.38 6.44
C ASN A 98 -18.05 7.27 5.57
N SER A 99 -18.97 6.42 5.99
CA SER A 99 -20.23 6.15 5.30
C SER A 99 -21.13 7.36 5.11
N ILE A 100 -20.95 8.46 5.86
CA ILE A 100 -21.69 9.71 5.65
C ILE A 100 -21.48 10.31 4.25
N HIS A 101 -20.38 9.97 3.57
CA HIS A 101 -20.09 10.47 2.23
C HIS A 101 -20.79 9.67 1.12
N VAL A 102 -21.27 8.46 1.42
CA VAL A 102 -21.91 7.56 0.45
C VAL A 102 -23.25 8.13 0.02
N GLY A 103 -23.48 8.25 -1.30
CA GLY A 103 -24.72 8.75 -1.88
C GLY A 103 -24.95 10.26 -1.80
N GLY A 104 -24.12 11.01 -1.06
CA GLY A 104 -24.27 12.47 -0.90
C GLY A 104 -23.07 13.30 -1.39
N THR A 105 -21.88 12.70 -1.50
CA THR A 105 -20.67 13.41 -1.94
C THR A 105 -20.37 13.14 -3.41
N ARG A 106 -20.29 14.18 -4.25
CA ARG A 106 -19.93 14.04 -5.67
C ARG A 106 -18.52 13.47 -5.81
N GLY A 107 -18.40 12.30 -6.43
CA GLY A 107 -17.13 11.55 -6.56
C GLY A 107 -17.01 10.37 -5.59
N CYS A 108 -17.98 10.20 -4.70
CA CYS A 108 -18.13 9.02 -3.86
C CYS A 108 -19.23 8.10 -4.41
N PRO A 109 -19.16 6.78 -4.17
CA PRO A 109 -20.16 5.83 -4.62
C PRO A 109 -21.50 6.02 -3.87
N THR A 110 -22.57 5.50 -4.45
CA THR A 110 -23.90 5.43 -3.80
C THR A 110 -24.06 4.19 -2.92
N ASN A 111 -23.17 3.20 -3.06
CA ASN A 111 -23.12 2.02 -2.21
C ASN A 111 -21.82 2.01 -1.39
N GLY A 112 -21.91 1.60 -0.13
CA GLY A 112 -20.74 1.57 0.77
C GLY A 112 -19.75 0.47 0.43
N GLU A 113 -20.21 -0.65 -0.14
CA GLU A 113 -19.38 -1.80 -0.50
C GLU A 113 -18.34 -1.46 -1.58
N ALA A 114 -18.66 -0.56 -2.50
CA ALA A 114 -17.72 -0.12 -3.53
C ALA A 114 -16.49 0.59 -2.94
N LEU A 115 -16.55 1.08 -1.70
CA LEU A 115 -15.39 1.65 -1.01
C LEU A 115 -14.32 0.61 -0.67
N TYR A 116 -14.58 -0.70 -0.77
CA TYR A 116 -13.57 -1.74 -0.63
C TYR A 116 -12.75 -1.98 -1.91
N SER A 117 -13.09 -1.32 -3.02
CA SER A 117 -12.19 -1.19 -4.17
C SER A 117 -11.21 -0.06 -3.91
N ALA A 118 -9.91 -0.35 -3.94
CA ALA A 118 -8.87 0.63 -3.71
C ALA A 118 -8.93 1.85 -4.66
N GLN A 119 -9.37 1.68 -5.93
CA GLN A 119 -9.53 2.82 -6.84
C GLN A 119 -10.76 3.66 -6.49
N THR A 120 -11.90 3.04 -6.20
CA THR A 120 -13.11 3.76 -5.80
C THR A 120 -12.89 4.52 -4.49
N ASN A 121 -12.18 3.90 -3.54
CA ASN A 121 -11.80 4.52 -2.28
C ASN A 121 -10.92 5.76 -2.52
N ALA A 122 -9.90 5.66 -3.38
CA ALA A 122 -9.05 6.79 -3.78
C ALA A 122 -9.84 7.91 -4.47
N ASN A 123 -10.79 7.58 -5.34
CA ASN A 123 -11.66 8.57 -6.02
C ASN A 123 -12.52 9.36 -5.03
N CYS A 124 -13.13 8.67 -4.06
CA CYS A 124 -13.90 9.32 -3.01
C CYS A 124 -13.00 10.13 -2.05
N ALA A 125 -11.82 9.61 -1.70
CA ALA A 125 -10.83 10.36 -0.92
C ALA A 125 -10.43 11.66 -1.62
N TYR A 126 -10.25 11.65 -2.95
CA TYR A 126 -9.98 12.87 -3.71
C TYR A 126 -11.13 13.88 -3.65
N ALA A 127 -12.38 13.41 -3.71
CA ALA A 127 -13.54 14.28 -3.54
C ALA A 127 -13.56 14.95 -2.16
N ILE A 128 -13.28 14.20 -1.09
CA ILE A 128 -13.18 14.72 0.28
C ILE A 128 -12.02 15.71 0.42
N TYR A 129 -10.85 15.37 -0.14
CA TYR A 129 -9.67 16.22 -0.14
C TYR A 129 -9.94 17.59 -0.76
N LYS A 130 -10.67 17.64 -1.89
CA LYS A 130 -11.04 18.91 -2.52
C LYS A 130 -11.93 19.79 -1.65
N MET A 131 -12.72 19.20 -0.76
CA MET A 131 -13.64 19.94 0.11
C MET A 131 -12.97 20.36 1.43
N GLN A 132 -12.13 19.49 2.00
CA GLN A 132 -11.68 19.59 3.39
C GLN A 132 -10.15 19.62 3.56
N GLY A 133 -9.40 19.36 2.48
CA GLY A 133 -7.96 19.17 2.50
C GLY A 133 -7.53 17.94 3.31
N LEU A 134 -6.24 17.84 3.60
CA LEU A 134 -5.65 16.71 4.33
C LEU A 134 -6.18 16.55 5.77
N ARG A 135 -6.77 17.60 6.34
CA ARG A 135 -7.25 17.57 7.74
C ARG A 135 -8.52 16.73 7.93
N ALA A 136 -9.13 16.21 6.86
CA ALA A 136 -10.25 15.28 6.94
C ALA A 136 -9.86 13.94 7.59
N TRP A 137 -8.59 13.55 7.49
CA TRP A 137 -8.10 12.25 7.96
C TRP A 137 -7.47 12.33 9.35
N TYR A 138 -7.93 11.48 10.27
CA TYR A 138 -7.36 11.40 11.61
C TYR A 138 -5.93 10.86 11.56
N GLY A 139 -5.67 9.83 10.75
CA GLY A 139 -4.35 9.24 10.58
C GLY A 139 -3.30 10.27 10.14
N TYR A 140 -3.65 11.10 9.15
CA TYR A 140 -2.78 12.23 8.76
C TYR A 140 -2.56 13.22 9.90
N ARG A 141 -3.63 13.63 10.61
CA ARG A 141 -3.51 14.63 11.69
C ARG A 141 -2.62 14.15 12.83
N ALA A 142 -2.75 12.89 13.22
CA ALA A 142 -1.96 12.30 14.30
C ALA A 142 -0.48 12.08 13.87
N HIS A 143 -0.23 11.83 12.59
CA HIS A 143 1.10 11.52 12.05
C HIS A 143 1.61 12.56 11.05
N LYS A 144 1.21 13.83 11.24
CA LYS A 144 1.44 14.89 10.25
C LYS A 144 2.90 15.02 9.84
N THR A 145 3.81 15.11 10.82
CA THR A 145 5.25 15.27 10.55
C THR A 145 5.82 14.10 9.75
N GLU A 146 5.38 12.87 10.04
CA GLU A 146 5.80 11.69 9.26
C GLU A 146 5.23 11.77 7.83
N CYS A 147 3.96 12.11 7.69
CA CYS A 147 3.29 12.13 6.40
C CYS A 147 3.70 13.30 5.49
N ASP A 148 4.05 14.46 6.06
CA ASP A 148 4.61 15.58 5.30
C ASP A 148 6.00 15.24 4.75
N ASN A 149 6.78 14.44 5.47
CA ASN A 149 8.14 14.05 5.09
C ASN A 149 8.19 12.68 4.41
N TYR A 150 7.03 12.06 4.16
CA TYR A 150 6.96 10.70 3.66
C TYR A 150 7.56 10.59 2.26
N ARG A 151 8.38 9.56 2.07
CA ARG A 151 9.03 9.26 0.79
C ARG A 151 8.61 7.86 0.37
N LEU A 152 8.06 7.74 -0.84
CA LEU A 152 7.71 6.45 -1.40
C LEU A 152 8.97 5.62 -1.61
N ARG A 153 9.13 4.58 -0.80
CA ARG A 153 10.20 3.60 -0.97
C ARG A 153 9.73 2.61 -2.04
N GLY A 154 10.48 2.47 -3.13
CA GLY A 154 10.10 1.58 -4.23
C GLY A 154 9.59 2.26 -5.51
N SER A 155 10.01 3.49 -5.77
CA SER A 155 10.53 3.79 -7.12
C SER A 155 12.05 3.64 -7.08
N ALA A 156 12.52 2.42 -6.79
CA ALA A 156 13.95 2.16 -6.82
C ALA A 156 14.46 2.48 -8.23
N ALA A 157 15.41 3.39 -8.33
CA ALA A 157 16.39 3.31 -9.41
C ALA A 157 17.04 1.92 -9.32
N PRO A 158 17.26 1.20 -10.43
CA PRO A 158 18.22 0.10 -10.41
C PRO A 158 19.59 0.75 -10.25
N GLY A 159 20.07 0.86 -9.02
CA GLY A 159 21.28 1.64 -8.76
C GLY A 159 21.65 1.74 -7.28
N ALA A 160 21.59 0.62 -6.57
CA ALA A 160 22.40 0.44 -5.37
C ALA A 160 22.81 -1.03 -5.31
N SER A 161 23.62 -1.45 -6.29
CA SER A 161 24.51 -2.59 -6.09
C SER A 161 25.86 -2.03 -5.63
N SER A 162 26.26 -2.45 -4.44
CA SER A 162 27.62 -2.38 -3.95
C SER A 162 28.61 -2.91 -5.00
N GLY A 163 29.57 -2.07 -5.38
CA GLY A 163 30.92 -2.40 -5.86
C GLY A 163 31.09 -3.39 -7.00
N ALA A 164 31.53 -2.90 -8.16
CA ALA A 164 32.72 -3.41 -8.86
C ALA A 164 33.05 -2.54 -10.09
N THR A 165 34.27 -1.97 -10.05
CA THR A 165 35.21 -1.63 -11.15
C THR A 165 34.79 -0.65 -12.24
N ASP A 166 35.35 0.56 -12.13
CA ASP A 166 36.20 1.25 -13.13
C ASP A 166 36.00 0.88 -14.60
N ASP A 167 35.46 1.80 -15.39
CA ASP A 167 36.19 2.37 -16.54
C ASP A 167 35.46 3.64 -17.05
N GLU A 168 36.27 4.66 -17.32
CA GLU A 168 35.90 6.00 -17.76
C GLU A 168 35.34 6.03 -19.18
N ASP A 169 34.25 6.77 -19.43
CA ASP A 169 34.20 7.72 -20.55
C ASP A 169 33.15 8.82 -20.31
N GLN A 170 33.50 10.05 -20.66
CA GLN A 170 32.78 11.28 -20.37
C GLN A 170 31.80 11.64 -21.49
N GLY A 171 30.54 11.94 -21.15
CA GLY A 171 29.58 12.53 -22.08
C GLY A 171 28.33 13.06 -21.38
N ALA A 172 28.19 14.38 -21.34
CA ALA A 172 27.21 15.13 -20.57
C ALA A 172 25.74 14.98 -21.01
N ASP A 173 24.88 15.03 -19.98
CA ASP A 173 23.48 15.44 -19.91
C ASP A 173 22.78 15.98 -21.18
N ALA A 174 21.77 15.21 -21.66
CA ALA A 174 20.53 15.70 -22.28
C ALA A 174 19.42 14.63 -22.40
N ASP A 175 19.76 13.34 -22.42
CA ASP A 175 18.81 12.27 -22.78
C ASP A 175 18.77 11.12 -21.75
N ALA A 176 18.10 11.35 -20.61
CA ALA A 176 17.73 10.25 -19.71
C ALA A 176 16.60 9.40 -20.34
N GLY A 177 16.92 8.68 -21.42
CA GLY A 177 16.02 7.72 -22.07
C GLY A 177 15.74 6.50 -21.18
N CYS A 178 14.63 5.81 -21.46
CA CYS A 178 14.16 4.67 -20.68
C CYS A 178 14.34 3.37 -21.45
N TYR A 179 14.84 2.32 -20.80
CA TYR A 179 14.83 0.99 -21.38
C TYR A 179 13.40 0.44 -21.41
N SER A 180 12.88 0.12 -22.60
CA SER A 180 11.57 -0.50 -22.80
C SER A 180 11.74 -2.00 -23.03
N ALA A 181 11.16 -2.83 -22.17
CA ALA A 181 11.10 -4.27 -22.41
C ALA A 181 10.25 -4.63 -23.64
N THR A 182 9.25 -3.81 -23.95
CA THR A 182 8.39 -3.99 -25.14
C THR A 182 9.15 -3.75 -26.44
N LYS A 183 10.01 -2.74 -26.49
CA LYS A 183 10.84 -2.46 -27.69
C LYS A 183 12.24 -3.08 -27.61
N ARG A 184 12.57 -3.72 -26.48
CA ARG A 184 13.90 -4.30 -26.18
C ARG A 184 15.06 -3.34 -26.41
N THR A 185 14.80 -2.05 -26.25
CA THR A 185 15.77 -0.98 -26.52
C THR A 185 15.51 0.22 -25.62
N ARG A 186 16.49 1.14 -25.55
CA ARG A 186 16.28 2.45 -24.93
C ARG A 186 15.49 3.34 -25.89
N VAL A 187 14.46 3.99 -25.36
CA VAL A 187 13.71 5.03 -26.05
C VAL A 187 14.04 6.39 -25.43
N ALA A 188 13.85 7.46 -26.21
CA ALA A 188 14.14 8.83 -25.78
C ALA A 188 13.29 9.26 -24.58
N ALA A 189 13.75 10.32 -23.89
CA ALA A 189 12.91 11.00 -22.91
C ALA A 189 11.59 11.46 -23.56
N LEU A 190 10.51 11.45 -22.77
CA LEU A 190 9.12 11.69 -23.17
C LEU A 190 8.50 10.67 -24.12
N ALA A 191 9.18 9.58 -24.49
CA ALA A 191 8.58 8.54 -25.32
C ALA A 191 7.41 7.85 -24.60
N CYS A 192 6.35 7.54 -25.33
CA CYS A 192 5.18 6.82 -24.85
C CYS A 192 5.13 5.41 -25.43
N VAL A 193 5.06 4.40 -24.57
CA VAL A 193 5.09 2.98 -24.96
C VAL A 193 3.90 2.26 -24.35
N GLU A 194 3.16 1.53 -25.19
CA GLU A 194 2.18 0.56 -24.75
C GLU A 194 2.88 -0.73 -24.30
N SER A 195 2.66 -1.14 -23.05
CA SER A 195 3.38 -2.25 -22.45
C SER A 195 2.80 -3.59 -22.88
N ALA A 196 3.64 -4.44 -23.45
CA ALA A 196 3.28 -5.80 -23.87
C ALA A 196 2.81 -6.71 -22.72
N SER A 197 3.15 -6.39 -21.47
CA SER A 197 2.78 -7.22 -20.31
C SER A 197 1.37 -6.95 -19.79
N ASN A 198 0.79 -5.79 -20.08
CA ASN A 198 -0.48 -5.38 -19.48
C ASN A 198 -1.36 -4.46 -20.35
N GLY A 199 -0.95 -4.13 -21.59
CA GLY A 199 -1.70 -3.29 -22.51
C GLY A 199 -1.87 -1.83 -22.06
N LEU A 200 -1.09 -1.38 -21.08
CA LEU A 200 -1.17 0.00 -20.58
C LEU A 200 -0.08 0.87 -21.19
N TRP A 201 -0.40 2.14 -21.39
CA TRP A 201 0.53 3.15 -21.88
C TRP A 201 1.37 3.79 -20.76
N TYR A 202 2.66 3.96 -21.02
CA TYR A 202 3.65 4.56 -20.13
C TYR A 202 4.47 5.63 -20.85
N GLN A 203 4.79 6.73 -20.17
CA GLN A 203 5.71 7.75 -20.67
C GLN A 203 7.06 7.69 -19.93
N CYS A 204 8.15 7.81 -20.70
CA CYS A 204 9.51 7.95 -20.17
C CYS A 204 9.73 9.38 -19.68
N VAL A 205 9.97 9.61 -18.40
CA VAL A 205 10.27 10.95 -17.86
C VAL A 205 11.47 10.83 -16.94
N GLY A 206 12.56 11.56 -17.26
CA GLY A 206 13.78 11.55 -16.45
C GLY A 206 14.35 10.15 -16.21
N GLY A 207 14.38 9.30 -17.24
CA GLY A 207 14.90 7.93 -17.17
C GLY A 207 13.99 6.91 -16.46
N LYS A 208 12.74 7.27 -16.15
CA LYS A 208 11.77 6.39 -15.47
C LYS A 208 10.44 6.27 -16.23
N TRP A 209 9.79 5.13 -16.09
CA TRP A 209 8.47 4.88 -16.68
C TRP A 209 7.33 5.34 -15.76
N TYR A 210 6.42 6.14 -16.30
CA TYR A 210 5.21 6.59 -15.63
C TYR A 210 3.99 6.12 -16.41
N ARG A 211 3.07 5.39 -15.76
CA ARG A 211 1.83 4.94 -16.41
C ARG A 211 0.92 6.11 -16.78
N GLY A 212 -0.13 5.81 -17.53
CA GLY A 212 -1.24 6.73 -17.77
C GLY A 212 -0.92 7.75 -18.86
N ALA A 213 0.01 7.36 -19.73
CA ALA A 213 0.15 8.00 -21.02
C ALA A 213 -0.95 7.50 -21.97
N ASP A 214 -0.96 8.03 -23.17
CA ASP A 214 -1.71 7.53 -24.32
C ASP A 214 -0.82 7.60 -25.57
N ASN A 215 -1.43 7.37 -26.73
CA ASN A 215 -0.77 7.52 -28.03
C ASN A 215 -0.60 9.01 -28.41
N GLY A 216 0.06 9.80 -27.59
CA GLY A 216 0.32 11.21 -27.89
C GLY A 216 0.73 12.09 -26.70
N SER A 217 0.36 11.73 -25.47
CA SER A 217 0.72 12.49 -24.28
C SER A 217 0.82 11.64 -23.01
N GLY A 218 1.51 12.18 -22.00
CA GLY A 218 1.55 11.63 -20.65
C GLY A 218 1.86 12.71 -19.61
N ILE A 219 2.28 12.28 -18.42
CA ILE A 219 2.54 13.17 -17.28
C ILE A 219 3.64 14.21 -17.54
N GLY A 220 4.58 13.91 -18.43
CA GLY A 220 5.66 14.81 -18.85
C GLY A 220 5.31 15.70 -20.05
N GLY A 221 4.07 15.66 -20.53
CA GLY A 221 3.62 16.41 -21.71
C GLY A 221 3.50 15.55 -22.96
N ALA A 222 3.61 16.17 -24.14
CA ALA A 222 3.51 15.47 -25.42
C ALA A 222 4.59 14.39 -25.56
N CYS A 223 4.22 13.26 -26.17
CA CYS A 223 5.18 12.19 -26.40
C CYS A 223 6.21 12.62 -27.45
N SER A 224 7.49 12.38 -27.20
CA SER A 224 8.53 12.58 -28.22
C SER A 224 8.42 11.55 -29.35
N ALA A 225 7.92 10.36 -29.02
CA ALA A 225 7.54 9.30 -29.94
C ALA A 225 6.49 8.40 -29.25
N SER A 226 5.62 7.78 -30.04
CA SER A 226 4.61 6.84 -29.54
C SER A 226 4.83 5.44 -30.12
N TYR A 227 4.69 4.43 -29.28
CA TYR A 227 5.03 3.05 -29.57
C TYR A 227 3.89 2.12 -29.14
N PRO A 228 2.85 1.97 -29.99
CA PRO A 228 1.79 1.00 -29.73
C PRO A 228 2.32 -0.44 -29.81
N LEU A 229 1.53 -1.37 -29.28
CA LEU A 229 1.70 -2.79 -29.57
C LEU A 229 1.40 -3.01 -31.06
N GLU A 230 2.23 -3.82 -31.70
CA GLU A 230 1.96 -4.25 -33.08
C GLU A 230 0.86 -5.31 -33.02
N ASP A 231 -0.08 -5.21 -33.96
CA ASP A 231 -1.21 -6.16 -34.11
C ASP A 231 -0.73 -7.57 -34.52
#